data_AF-A0A8T2S2R6-F1
#
_entry.id   AF-A0A8T2S2R6-F1
#
_cell.length_a   1.000
_cell.length_b   1.000
_cell.length_c   1.000
_cell.angle_alpha   90.00
_cell.angle_beta   90.00
_cell.angle_gamma   90.00
#
_symmetry.space_group_name_H-M   'P 1'
#
loop_
_entity.id
_entity.type
_entity.pdbx_description
1 polymer ?
#
loop_
_entity_poly.entity_id
_entity_poly.type
_entity_poly.pdbx_seq_one_letter_code
_entity_poly.pdbx_strand_id
1 'polypeptide(L)'
;MTANTTLLLLQSRPLEKAIIEPPELVHILDDESLPGIGDFVPWLAFLDFFNSRRRWRAHRRIDALIESILAERRRLMAHCAPEGLPHDFLQDNSERKFCLPTTVEWAMSELLRHPECMKRLQEEVDNYLMVNDDHVQEMPYLYNILKEVLRLHPIAPLLVPRVAKFWPDRFLEAETDLHGQHYEYLPFGSGRRMCPGVRLGISVVQVTLANPVREFEWELPQGQNADSIDMSCKGGLGNRKGAPLLAIARRRNL
;
A
#
# COMPACT_ATOMS: atom_id res chain seq x y z
N MET A 1 -8.45 42.07 -13.59
CA MET A 1 -6.97 41.85 -13.55
C MET A 1 -6.66 40.56 -12.80
N THR A 2 -7.18 39.41 -13.26
CA THR A 2 -7.10 38.12 -12.52
C THR A 2 -7.11 36.93 -13.49
N ALA A 3 -6.29 36.98 -14.54
CA ALA A 3 -6.15 35.87 -15.49
C ALA A 3 -4.69 35.45 -15.77
N ASN A 4 -3.70 36.16 -15.22
CA ASN A 4 -2.29 35.95 -15.60
C ASN A 4 -1.45 35.12 -14.61
N THR A 5 -1.96 34.78 -13.43
CA THR A 5 -1.18 34.01 -12.45
C THR A 5 -1.22 32.51 -12.71
N THR A 6 -2.31 32.00 -13.30
CA THR A 6 -2.48 30.56 -13.57
C THR A 6 -1.71 30.09 -14.82
N LEU A 7 -1.41 30.98 -15.76
CA LEU A 7 -0.69 30.63 -17.00
C LEU A 7 0.83 30.59 -16.84
N LEU A 8 1.40 31.18 -15.79
CA LEU A 8 2.85 31.15 -15.54
C LEU A 8 3.34 29.84 -14.91
N LEU A 9 2.44 29.01 -14.37
CA LEU A 9 2.80 27.69 -13.83
C LEU A 9 2.90 26.58 -14.88
N LEU A 10 2.46 26.84 -16.12
CA LEU A 10 2.50 25.86 -17.22
C LEU A 10 3.70 26.01 -18.17
N GLN A 11 4.57 27.01 -17.97
CA GLN A 11 5.76 27.24 -18.80
C GLN A 11 7.09 26.79 -18.16
N SER A 12 7.08 26.21 -16.96
CA SER A 12 8.29 25.66 -16.35
C SER A 12 8.57 24.22 -16.83
N ARG A 13 9.23 24.07 -17.97
CA ARG A 13 10.10 22.90 -18.20
C ARG A 13 11.51 23.29 -17.72
N PRO A 14 12.08 22.51 -16.79
CA PRO A 14 12.75 21.28 -17.20
C PRO A 14 12.49 20.13 -16.21
N LEU A 15 11.33 19.46 -16.30
CA LEU A 15 11.17 18.14 -15.69
C LEU A 15 11.63 17.00 -16.62
N GLU A 16 11.87 17.26 -17.91
CA GLU A 16 12.23 16.23 -18.90
C GLU A 16 13.55 15.49 -18.63
N LYS A 17 14.43 15.98 -17.75
CA LYS A 17 15.72 15.32 -17.44
C LYS A 17 15.72 14.54 -16.11
N ALA A 18 14.68 14.64 -15.30
CA ALA A 18 14.61 14.03 -13.97
C ALA A 18 13.34 13.17 -13.76
N ILE A 19 12.47 13.06 -14.77
CA ILE A 19 11.40 12.06 -14.77
C ILE A 19 12.08 10.71 -14.99
N ILE A 20 12.39 10.03 -13.88
CA ILE A 20 12.61 8.58 -13.91
C ILE A 20 11.31 8.00 -14.46
N GLU A 21 11.35 7.32 -15.61
CA GLU A 21 10.16 6.69 -16.13
C GLU A 21 9.61 5.68 -15.10
N PRO A 22 8.27 5.55 -14.96
CA PRO A 22 7.66 4.60 -14.02
C PRO A 22 8.28 3.19 -14.04
N PRO A 23 8.60 2.56 -15.21
CA PRO A 23 9.24 1.25 -15.24
C PRO A 23 10.67 1.23 -14.68
N GLU A 24 11.48 2.27 -14.89
CA GLU A 24 12.84 2.31 -14.34
C GLU A 24 12.83 2.39 -12.81
N LEU A 25 11.87 3.10 -12.23
CA LEU A 25 11.71 3.18 -10.78
C LEU A 25 11.33 1.82 -10.20
N VAL A 26 10.42 1.08 -10.82
CA VAL A 26 10.00 -0.27 -10.36
C VAL A 26 11.20 -1.22 -10.31
N HIS A 27 12.03 -1.25 -11.37
CA HIS A 27 13.22 -2.10 -11.40
C HIS A 27 14.25 -1.74 -10.34
N ILE A 28 14.46 -0.44 -10.07
CA ILE A 28 15.34 0.02 -9.00
C ILE A 28 14.85 -0.44 -7.62
N LEU A 29 13.53 -0.58 -7.44
CA LEU A 29 12.91 -0.88 -6.15
C LEU A 29 12.75 -2.38 -5.87
N ASP A 30 12.69 -3.23 -6.89
CA ASP A 30 12.71 -4.68 -6.71
C ASP A 30 14.07 -5.18 -6.18
N ASP A 31 15.13 -4.42 -6.45
CA ASP A 31 16.50 -4.74 -6.07
C ASP A 31 16.85 -4.48 -4.60
N GLU A 32 16.01 -3.74 -3.89
CA GLU A 32 16.20 -3.37 -2.48
C GLU A 32 15.56 -4.34 -1.50
N SER A 33 14.80 -5.33 -2.00
CA SER A 33 13.88 -6.13 -1.18
C SER A 33 14.48 -7.34 -0.45
N LEU A 34 15.70 -7.76 -0.81
CA LEU A 34 16.37 -8.89 -0.16
C LEU A 34 17.46 -8.39 0.80
N PRO A 35 17.41 -8.76 2.09
CA PRO A 35 18.46 -8.42 3.06
C PRO A 35 19.80 -9.00 2.60
N GLY A 36 20.86 -8.20 2.76
CA GLY A 36 22.23 -8.62 2.46
C GLY A 36 22.75 -9.59 3.52
N ILE A 37 23.84 -10.30 3.24
CA ILE A 37 24.44 -11.18 4.26
C ILE A 37 24.93 -10.39 5.47
N GLY A 38 25.33 -9.13 5.28
CA GLY A 38 25.70 -8.19 6.32
C GLY A 38 24.57 -7.83 7.29
N ASP A 39 23.31 -7.95 6.87
CA ASP A 39 22.15 -7.68 7.72
C ASP A 39 21.94 -8.79 8.77
N PHE A 40 22.41 -10.02 8.47
CA PHE A 40 22.35 -11.18 9.39
C PHE A 40 23.70 -11.44 10.08
N VAL A 41 24.79 -11.21 9.37
CA VAL A 41 26.16 -11.53 9.80
C VAL A 41 27.03 -10.28 9.56
N PRO A 42 27.11 -9.37 10.55
CA PRO A 42 27.70 -8.04 10.35
C PRO A 42 29.15 -8.05 9.84
N TRP A 43 29.96 -9.04 10.24
CA TRP A 43 31.36 -9.15 9.80
C TRP A 43 31.53 -9.68 8.36
N LEU A 44 30.45 -10.17 7.74
CA LEU A 44 30.40 -10.56 6.33
C LEU A 44 29.84 -9.46 5.42
N ALA A 45 29.52 -8.27 5.94
CA ALA A 45 28.96 -7.16 5.16
C ALA A 45 29.83 -6.76 3.96
N PHE A 46 31.14 -7.01 3.99
CA PHE A 46 32.03 -6.74 2.87
C PHE A 46 31.73 -7.62 1.62
N LEU A 47 31.09 -8.78 1.80
CA LEU A 47 30.69 -9.66 0.70
C LEU A 47 29.49 -9.12 -0.09
N ASP A 48 28.71 -8.19 0.48
CA ASP A 48 27.58 -7.56 -0.19
C ASP A 48 27.99 -6.50 -1.23
N PHE A 49 29.28 -6.35 -1.56
CA PHE A 49 29.83 -5.26 -2.39
C PHE A 49 29.01 -4.94 -3.66
N PHE A 50 28.58 -5.95 -4.41
CA PHE A 50 27.77 -5.75 -5.63
C PHE A 50 26.35 -5.23 -5.32
N ASN A 51 25.70 -5.78 -4.29
CA ASN A 51 24.39 -5.32 -3.82
C ASN A 51 24.49 -3.91 -3.23
N SER A 52 25.52 -3.63 -2.43
CA SER A 52 25.78 -2.31 -1.86
C SER A 52 25.99 -1.25 -2.95
N ARG A 53 26.72 -1.57 -4.03
CA ARG A 53 26.93 -0.63 -5.16
C ARG A 53 25.66 -0.41 -5.98
N ARG A 54 24.78 -1.41 -6.08
CA ARG A 54 23.47 -1.29 -6.72
C ARG A 54 22.52 -0.42 -5.89
N ARG A 55 22.37 -0.72 -4.60
CA ARG A 55 21.61 0.09 -3.62
C ARG A 55 22.12 1.52 -3.57
N TRP A 56 23.42 1.74 -3.55
CA TRP A 56 23.98 3.10 -3.50
C TRP A 56 23.68 3.92 -4.77
N ARG A 57 23.66 3.28 -5.95
CA ARG A 57 23.22 3.94 -7.20
C ARG A 57 21.72 4.26 -7.17
N ALA A 58 20.90 3.37 -6.61
CA ALA A 58 19.47 3.57 -6.41
C ALA A 58 19.19 4.76 -5.47
N HIS A 59 19.78 4.72 -4.27
CA HIS A 59 19.69 5.81 -3.29
C HIS A 59 20.13 7.14 -3.87
N ARG A 60 21.27 7.22 -4.58
CA ARG A 60 21.70 8.47 -5.23
C ARG A 60 20.68 9.06 -6.20
N ARG A 61 19.97 8.22 -6.95
CA ARG A 61 18.92 8.67 -7.88
C ARG A 61 17.71 9.20 -7.11
N ILE A 62 17.31 8.53 -6.04
CA ILE A 62 16.22 8.95 -5.16
C ILE A 62 16.59 10.27 -4.47
N ASP A 63 17.79 10.39 -3.90
CA ASP A 63 18.28 11.59 -3.23
C ASP A 63 18.29 12.78 -4.20
N ALA A 64 18.78 12.59 -5.43
CA ALA A 64 18.77 13.64 -6.45
C ALA A 64 17.34 14.11 -6.79
N LEU A 65 16.39 13.18 -6.86
CA LEU A 65 14.98 13.50 -7.10
C LEU A 65 14.37 14.25 -5.92
N ILE A 66 14.58 13.79 -4.69
CA ILE A 66 14.09 14.45 -3.48
C ILE A 66 14.67 15.86 -3.38
N GLU A 67 15.98 16.03 -3.57
CA GLU A 67 16.61 17.35 -3.54
C GLU A 67 16.08 18.28 -4.62
N SER A 68 15.78 17.77 -5.83
CA SER A 68 15.16 18.59 -6.87
C SER A 68 13.75 19.07 -6.49
N ILE A 69 12.94 18.21 -5.88
CA ILE A 69 11.60 18.57 -5.38
C ILE A 69 11.71 19.57 -4.23
N LEU A 70 12.65 19.36 -3.30
CA LEU A 70 12.88 20.27 -2.18
C LEU A 70 13.36 21.64 -2.65
N ALA A 71 14.29 21.68 -3.61
CA ALA A 71 14.76 22.93 -4.20
C ALA A 71 13.62 23.70 -4.87
N GLU A 72 12.74 23.00 -5.61
CA GLU A 72 11.59 23.62 -6.26
C GLU A 72 10.57 24.14 -5.25
N ARG A 73 10.22 23.33 -4.24
CA ARG A 73 9.32 23.78 -3.16
C ARG A 73 9.90 24.96 -2.39
N ARG A 74 11.21 24.98 -2.10
CA ARG A 74 11.89 26.13 -1.48
C ARG A 74 11.78 27.39 -2.34
N ARG A 75 11.87 27.29 -3.68
CA ARG A 75 11.69 28.43 -4.60
C ARG A 75 10.26 28.95 -4.62
N LEU A 76 9.28 28.05 -4.64
CA LEU A 76 7.86 28.41 -4.59
C LEU A 76 7.50 29.04 -3.24
N MET A 77 8.01 28.49 -2.14
CA MET A 77 7.83 29.02 -0.78
C MET A 77 8.57 30.35 -0.58
N ALA A 78 9.66 30.62 -1.30
CA ALA A 78 10.34 31.92 -1.26
C ALA A 78 9.47 33.07 -1.80
N HIS A 79 8.42 32.78 -2.58
CA HIS A 79 7.46 33.75 -3.09
C HIS A 79 6.17 33.86 -2.24
N CYS A 80 5.97 32.95 -1.29
CA CYS A 80 4.81 32.91 -0.38
C CYS A 80 5.30 32.65 1.06
N ALA A 81 5.40 33.69 1.90
CA ALA A 81 5.68 33.53 3.33
C ALA A 81 4.41 33.73 4.18
N PRO A 82 4.33 33.20 5.42
CA PRO A 82 4.60 31.84 5.85
C PRO A 82 3.36 31.25 6.54
N GLU A 83 2.78 30.18 6.01
CA GLU A 83 1.99 29.25 6.82
C GLU A 83 2.77 27.94 6.88
N GLY A 84 3.10 27.52 8.10
CA GLY A 84 4.07 26.47 8.37
C GLY A 84 3.74 25.17 7.64
N LEU A 85 4.68 24.70 6.81
CA LEU A 85 4.63 23.33 6.31
C LEU A 85 4.99 22.40 7.48
N PRO A 86 4.15 21.42 7.84
CA PRO A 86 4.54 20.43 8.84
C PRO A 86 5.76 19.68 8.32
N HIS A 87 6.85 19.73 9.08
CA HIS A 87 8.13 19.10 8.78
C HIS A 87 8.06 17.54 8.83
N ASP A 88 6.88 17.00 9.11
CA ASP A 88 6.61 15.59 9.38
C ASP A 88 6.19 14.78 8.14
N PHE A 89 5.87 15.42 7.00
CA PHE A 89 5.36 14.71 5.81
C PHE A 89 6.44 13.93 5.03
N LEU A 90 7.74 14.18 5.30
CA LEU A 90 8.84 13.62 4.50
C LEU A 90 9.37 12.27 5.00
N GLN A 91 9.13 11.90 6.26
CA GLN A 91 9.52 10.57 6.76
C GLN A 91 8.62 9.44 6.24
N ASP A 92 7.43 9.76 5.72
CA ASP A 92 6.39 8.79 5.35
C ASP A 92 6.48 8.25 3.90
N ASN A 93 7.40 8.78 3.07
CA ASN A 93 7.49 8.39 1.66
C ASN A 93 8.49 7.26 1.37
N SER A 94 9.41 6.97 2.30
CA SER A 94 10.39 5.88 2.12
C SER A 94 9.77 4.51 2.35
N GLU A 95 8.72 4.42 3.18
CA GLU A 95 7.97 3.19 3.48
C GLU A 95 6.75 3.00 2.56
N ARG A 96 6.42 3.99 1.71
CA ARG A 96 5.24 3.97 0.84
C ARG A 96 5.34 3.01 -0.35
N LYS A 97 6.36 2.16 -0.37
CA LYS A 97 6.57 1.19 -1.45
C LYS A 97 6.24 -0.20 -0.90
N PHE A 98 5.23 -0.81 -1.50
CA PHE A 98 4.77 -2.21 -1.36
C PHE A 98 3.63 -2.49 -0.38
N CYS A 99 3.46 -1.81 0.75
CA CYS A 99 2.51 -2.26 1.79
C CYS A 99 1.02 -2.16 1.43
N LEU A 100 0.54 -0.97 1.00
CA LEU A 100 -0.88 -0.72 0.74
C LEU A 100 -1.40 -1.47 -0.51
N PRO A 101 -0.73 -1.39 -1.68
CA PRO A 101 -1.21 -2.07 -2.88
C PRO A 101 -1.24 -3.59 -2.71
N THR A 102 -0.25 -4.15 -2.01
CA THR A 102 -0.21 -5.59 -1.71
C THR A 102 -1.34 -6.00 -0.78
N THR A 103 -1.71 -5.17 0.20
CA THR A 103 -2.87 -5.47 1.08
C THR A 103 -4.18 -5.46 0.29
N VAL A 104 -4.36 -4.48 -0.62
CA VAL A 104 -5.53 -4.43 -1.52
C VAL A 104 -5.57 -5.65 -2.44
N GLU A 105 -4.41 -6.04 -3.00
CA GLU A 105 -4.30 -7.21 -3.87
C GLU A 105 -4.65 -8.52 -3.15
N TRP A 106 -4.18 -8.70 -1.91
CA TRP A 106 -4.57 -9.82 -1.06
C TRP A 106 -6.05 -9.79 -0.72
N ALA A 107 -6.59 -8.63 -0.36
CA ALA A 107 -8.01 -8.48 -0.05
C ALA A 107 -8.89 -8.85 -1.26
N MET A 108 -8.58 -8.33 -2.45
CA MET A 108 -9.28 -8.68 -3.68
C MET A 108 -9.16 -10.17 -4.01
N SER A 109 -7.98 -10.77 -3.79
CA SER A 109 -7.77 -12.21 -3.99
C SER A 109 -8.67 -13.05 -3.08
N GLU A 110 -8.76 -12.70 -1.79
CA GLU A 110 -9.61 -13.39 -0.83
C GLU A 110 -11.10 -13.20 -1.15
N LEU A 111 -11.52 -11.98 -1.49
CA LEU A 111 -12.92 -11.71 -1.85
C LEU A 111 -13.34 -12.47 -3.12
N LEU A 112 -12.44 -12.63 -4.11
CA LEU A 112 -12.71 -13.43 -5.31
C LEU A 112 -12.77 -14.93 -5.03
N ARG A 113 -12.03 -15.42 -4.01
CA ARG A 113 -12.15 -16.79 -3.52
C ARG A 113 -13.42 -17.04 -2.72
N HIS A 114 -13.99 -15.98 -2.12
CA HIS A 114 -15.12 -16.02 -1.21
C HIS A 114 -16.28 -15.11 -1.68
N PRO A 115 -17.04 -15.49 -2.71
CA PRO A 115 -18.12 -14.68 -3.28
C PRO A 115 -19.20 -14.29 -2.25
N GLU A 116 -19.42 -15.10 -1.22
CA GLU A 116 -20.32 -14.79 -0.10
C GLU A 116 -19.85 -13.55 0.67
N CYS A 117 -18.54 -13.42 0.87
CA CYS A 117 -17.94 -12.28 1.55
C CYS A 117 -17.99 -11.05 0.64
N MET A 118 -17.73 -11.22 -0.66
CA MET A 118 -17.83 -10.13 -1.65
C MET A 118 -19.24 -9.54 -1.70
N LYS A 119 -20.28 -10.38 -1.77
CA LYS A 119 -21.67 -9.91 -1.83
C LYS A 119 -22.08 -9.13 -0.59
N ARG A 120 -21.71 -9.63 0.60
CA ARG A 120 -22.01 -8.94 1.85
C ARG A 120 -21.26 -7.61 1.96
N LEU A 121 -20.03 -7.53 1.45
CA LEU A 121 -19.30 -6.27 1.36
C LEU A 121 -19.99 -5.31 0.39
N GLN A 122 -20.47 -5.80 -0.75
CA GLN A 122 -21.24 -5.01 -1.72
C GLN A 122 -22.50 -4.41 -1.07
N GLU A 123 -23.26 -5.18 -0.31
CA GLU A 123 -24.43 -4.69 0.44
C GLU A 123 -24.09 -3.55 1.41
N GLU A 124 -22.93 -3.61 2.06
CA GLU A 124 -22.45 -2.56 2.97
C GLU A 124 -22.08 -1.27 2.21
N VAL A 125 -21.32 -1.38 1.11
CA VAL A 125 -20.86 -0.23 0.31
C VAL A 125 -21.93 0.35 -0.62
N ASP A 126 -22.96 -0.44 -0.96
CA ASP A 126 -24.04 -0.02 -1.87
C ASP A 126 -24.86 1.15 -1.28
N ASN A 127 -24.81 1.36 0.04
CA ASN A 127 -25.45 2.48 0.74
C ASN A 127 -24.86 3.86 0.42
N TYR A 128 -23.65 3.95 -0.13
CA TYR A 128 -22.92 5.21 -0.29
C TYR A 128 -22.51 5.47 -1.75
N LEU A 129 -22.96 6.57 -2.38
CA LEU A 129 -22.65 6.87 -3.79
C LEU A 129 -21.14 6.84 -4.12
N MET A 130 -20.34 7.45 -3.24
CA MET A 130 -18.88 7.47 -3.29
C MET A 130 -18.35 7.31 -1.86
N VAL A 131 -17.40 6.40 -1.68
CA VAL A 131 -16.85 6.10 -0.35
C VAL A 131 -15.66 7.02 -0.09
N ASN A 132 -15.78 7.81 0.98
CA ASN A 132 -14.77 8.73 1.48
C ASN A 132 -14.23 8.24 2.83
N ASP A 133 -13.17 8.87 3.33
CA ASP A 133 -12.54 8.53 4.60
C ASP A 133 -13.51 8.51 5.80
N ASP A 134 -14.49 9.42 5.83
CA ASP A 134 -15.49 9.50 6.90
C ASP A 134 -16.43 8.28 6.89
N HIS A 135 -16.89 7.87 5.69
CA HIS A 135 -17.81 6.74 5.54
C HIS A 135 -17.17 5.41 5.95
N VAL A 136 -15.86 5.28 5.72
CA VAL A 136 -15.11 4.05 6.01
C VAL A 136 -15.12 3.70 7.50
N GLN A 137 -15.22 4.69 8.39
CA GLN A 137 -15.33 4.45 9.84
C GLN A 137 -16.66 3.80 10.22
N GLU A 138 -17.68 3.91 9.38
CA GLU A 138 -19.03 3.37 9.58
C GLU A 138 -19.22 1.98 8.93
N MET A 139 -18.17 1.39 8.34
CA MET A 139 -18.22 0.12 7.61
C MET A 139 -17.56 -1.02 8.42
N PRO A 140 -18.26 -1.60 9.41
CA PRO A 140 -17.69 -2.64 10.28
C PRO A 140 -17.27 -3.90 9.53
N TYR A 141 -17.99 -4.29 8.47
CA TYR A 141 -17.68 -5.52 7.75
C TYR A 141 -16.44 -5.35 6.86
N LEU A 142 -16.29 -4.23 6.16
CA LEU A 142 -15.05 -3.84 5.48
C LEU A 142 -13.86 -3.80 6.44
N TYR A 143 -14.04 -3.26 7.64
CA TYR A 143 -12.99 -3.26 8.67
C TYR A 143 -12.60 -4.68 9.10
N ASN A 144 -13.58 -5.58 9.26
CA ASN A 144 -13.36 -6.98 9.61
C ASN A 144 -12.67 -7.77 8.49
N ILE A 145 -13.00 -7.50 7.22
CA ILE A 145 -12.28 -8.04 6.07
C ILE A 145 -10.81 -7.61 6.12
N LEU A 146 -10.53 -6.32 6.33
CA LEU A 146 -9.17 -5.83 6.43
C LEU A 146 -8.40 -6.52 7.58
N LYS A 147 -9.03 -6.68 8.76
CA LYS A 147 -8.44 -7.43 9.86
C LYS A 147 -8.12 -8.88 9.48
N GLU A 148 -9.04 -9.56 8.81
CA GLU A 148 -8.80 -10.95 8.43
C GLU A 148 -7.71 -11.09 7.34
N VAL A 149 -7.66 -10.17 6.38
CA VAL A 149 -6.61 -10.10 5.36
C VAL A 149 -5.24 -9.89 6.01
N LEU A 150 -5.11 -8.93 6.92
CA LEU A 150 -3.85 -8.66 7.63
C LEU A 150 -3.45 -9.80 8.58
N ARG A 151 -4.41 -10.59 9.07
CA ARG A 151 -4.15 -11.79 9.88
C ARG A 151 -3.58 -12.94 9.06
N LEU A 152 -4.09 -13.16 7.84
CA LEU A 152 -3.64 -14.22 6.93
C LEU A 152 -2.38 -13.82 6.17
N HIS A 153 -2.35 -12.58 5.71
CA HIS A 153 -1.32 -12.02 4.83
C HIS A 153 -0.65 -10.81 5.50
N PRO A 154 0.05 -10.99 6.63
CA PRO A 154 0.71 -9.89 7.32
C PRO A 154 1.80 -9.30 6.41
N ILE A 155 1.88 -7.98 6.37
CA ILE A 155 2.74 -7.24 5.44
C ILE A 155 4.22 -7.55 5.69
N ALA A 156 4.63 -7.67 6.96
CA ALA A 156 5.99 -8.05 7.37
C ALA A 156 5.96 -9.42 8.08
N PRO A 157 5.93 -10.53 7.33
CA PRO A 157 5.89 -11.85 7.92
C PRO A 157 7.25 -12.17 8.53
N LEU A 158 7.34 -12.17 9.87
CA LEU A 158 8.50 -12.72 10.58
C LEU A 158 8.45 -14.24 10.72
N LEU A 159 7.31 -14.86 10.37
CA LEU A 159 6.99 -16.26 10.61
C LEU A 159 6.46 -16.93 9.33
N VAL A 160 6.40 -18.26 9.38
CA VAL A 160 5.83 -19.11 8.32
C VAL A 160 4.40 -18.67 7.98
N PRO A 161 3.99 -18.68 6.70
CA PRO A 161 2.63 -18.37 6.29
C PRO A 161 1.60 -19.18 7.08
N ARG A 162 0.55 -18.52 7.60
CA ARG A 162 -0.54 -19.19 8.29
C ARG A 162 -1.50 -19.80 7.28
N VAL A 163 -1.67 -21.11 7.31
CA VAL A 163 -2.73 -21.79 6.56
C VAL A 163 -3.98 -21.82 7.43
N ALA A 164 -4.88 -20.85 7.23
CA ALA A 164 -6.16 -20.78 7.92
C ALA A 164 -7.25 -20.35 6.95
N LYS A 165 -8.49 -20.74 7.22
CA LYS A 165 -9.65 -20.31 6.44
C LYS A 165 -9.88 -18.80 6.63
N PHE A 166 -10.16 -18.10 5.53
CA PHE A 166 -10.63 -16.72 5.55
C PHE A 166 -12.03 -16.66 6.16
N TRP A 167 -12.16 -15.94 7.28
CA TRP A 167 -13.40 -15.79 8.04
C TRP A 167 -13.45 -14.40 8.69
N PRO A 168 -13.96 -13.36 8.01
CA PRO A 168 -14.09 -12.00 8.55
C PRO A 168 -15.01 -11.91 9.77
N ASP A 169 -16.03 -12.76 9.83
CA ASP A 169 -17.04 -12.77 10.90
C ASP A 169 -16.47 -13.06 12.31
N ARG A 170 -15.22 -13.51 12.38
CA ARG A 170 -14.46 -13.73 13.63
C ARG A 170 -14.40 -12.46 14.46
N PHE A 171 -14.42 -11.32 13.79
CA PHE A 171 -14.23 -10.01 14.39
C PHE A 171 -15.54 -9.24 14.64
N LEU A 172 -16.72 -9.85 14.43
CA LEU A 172 -18.00 -9.19 14.69
C LEU A 172 -18.23 -8.89 16.17
N GLU A 173 -17.85 -9.83 17.05
CA GLU A 173 -18.01 -9.70 18.51
C GLU A 173 -16.68 -9.40 19.21
N ALA A 174 -15.57 -9.37 18.47
CA ALA A 174 -14.25 -9.13 19.04
C ALA A 174 -13.96 -7.63 19.09
N GLU A 175 -13.63 -7.14 20.29
CA GLU A 175 -13.15 -5.76 20.49
C GLU A 175 -11.73 -5.52 19.94
N THR A 176 -11.12 -6.50 19.26
CA THR A 176 -9.74 -6.42 18.78
C THR A 176 -9.59 -5.35 17.70
N ASP A 177 -8.74 -4.38 17.99
CA ASP A 177 -8.45 -3.23 17.16
C ASP A 177 -7.03 -3.26 16.53
N LEU A 178 -6.87 -2.56 15.40
CA LEU A 178 -5.60 -2.48 14.65
C LEU A 178 -4.58 -1.49 15.27
N HIS A 179 -4.97 -0.76 16.33
CA HIS A 179 -4.12 0.24 16.98
C HIS A 179 -3.14 -0.33 18.03
N GLY A 180 -3.00 -1.67 18.12
CA GLY A 180 -1.93 -2.30 18.91
C GLY A 180 -2.17 -2.36 20.42
N GLN A 181 -3.41 -2.18 20.88
CA GLN A 181 -3.81 -2.33 22.28
C GLN A 181 -4.13 -3.80 22.65
N HIS A 182 -4.43 -4.64 21.65
CA HIS A 182 -4.77 -6.04 21.84
C HIS A 182 -3.60 -6.93 21.39
N TYR A 183 -2.85 -7.48 22.34
CA TYR A 183 -1.64 -8.27 22.05
C TYR A 183 -1.91 -9.61 21.34
N GLU A 184 -3.17 -10.02 21.26
CA GLU A 184 -3.61 -11.19 20.50
C GLU A 184 -3.53 -10.96 18.97
N TYR A 185 -3.54 -9.69 18.55
CA TYR A 185 -3.63 -9.30 17.15
C TYR A 185 -2.81 -8.05 16.85
N LEU A 186 -1.60 -8.24 16.29
CA LEU A 186 -0.59 -7.19 16.11
C LEU A 186 -0.07 -7.06 14.66
N PRO A 187 -0.93 -6.85 13.66
CA PRO A 187 -0.50 -6.75 12.25
C PRO A 187 0.41 -5.54 11.97
N PHE A 188 0.30 -4.48 12.78
CA PHE A 188 1.10 -3.27 12.69
C PHE A 188 2.10 -3.10 13.85
N GLY A 189 2.32 -4.17 14.62
CA GLY A 189 3.10 -4.12 15.86
C GLY A 189 2.37 -3.41 17.00
N SER A 190 3.11 -3.10 18.07
CA SER A 190 2.61 -2.36 19.24
C SER A 190 3.70 -1.51 19.90
N GLY A 191 3.28 -0.59 20.77
CA GLY A 191 4.19 0.25 21.56
C GLY A 191 4.94 1.30 20.75
N ARG A 192 6.14 1.69 21.22
CA ARG A 192 6.91 2.83 20.68
C ARG A 192 7.38 2.68 19.23
N ARG A 193 7.34 1.48 18.68
CA ARG A 193 7.74 1.17 17.29
C ARG A 193 6.57 0.63 16.48
N MET A 194 5.33 0.85 16.94
CA MET A 194 4.15 0.61 16.12
C MET A 194 4.24 1.41 14.82
N CYS A 195 3.68 0.87 13.75
CA CYS A 195 3.71 1.54 12.45
C CYS A 195 3.15 2.97 12.57
N PRO A 196 3.91 4.00 12.16
CA PRO A 196 3.44 5.39 12.23
C PRO A 196 2.28 5.65 11.24
N GLY A 197 2.22 4.88 10.15
CA GLY A 197 1.21 4.99 9.10
C GLY A 197 -0.09 4.22 9.32
N VAL A 198 -0.37 3.67 10.51
CA VAL A 198 -1.56 2.80 10.74
C VAL A 198 -2.87 3.47 10.33
N ARG A 199 -3.11 4.70 10.80
CA ARG A 199 -4.38 5.41 10.53
C ARG A 199 -4.56 5.67 9.04
N LEU A 200 -3.52 6.21 8.40
CA LEU A 200 -3.53 6.49 6.97
C LEU A 200 -3.67 5.21 6.14
N GLY A 201 -2.93 4.16 6.50
CA GLY A 201 -2.93 2.90 5.77
C GLY A 201 -4.28 2.20 5.80
N ILE A 202 -4.96 2.19 6.96
CA ILE A 202 -6.30 1.65 7.11
C ILE A 202 -7.28 2.39 6.20
N SER A 203 -7.36 3.72 6.30
CA SER A 203 -8.29 4.54 5.49
C SER A 203 -8.02 4.36 4.00
N VAL A 204 -6.76 4.46 3.56
CA VAL A 204 -6.40 4.33 2.14
C VAL A 204 -6.77 2.95 1.60
N VAL A 205 -6.46 1.87 2.33
CA VAL A 205 -6.81 0.51 1.87
C VAL A 205 -8.33 0.33 1.80
N GLN A 206 -9.06 0.80 2.80
CA GLN A 206 -10.52 0.67 2.83
C GLN A 206 -11.20 1.49 1.72
N VAL A 207 -10.83 2.75 1.50
CA VAL A 207 -11.37 3.57 0.41
C VAL A 207 -11.01 2.97 -0.96
N THR A 208 -9.77 2.50 -1.12
CA THR A 208 -9.29 1.89 -2.37
C THR A 208 -9.96 0.54 -2.64
N LEU A 209 -10.38 -0.19 -1.60
CA LEU A 209 -11.09 -1.46 -1.74
C LEU A 209 -12.60 -1.25 -1.95
N ALA A 210 -13.21 -0.32 -1.23
CA ALA A 210 -14.66 -0.10 -1.24
C ALA A 210 -15.17 0.43 -2.59
N ASN A 211 -14.49 1.41 -3.18
CA ASN A 211 -14.95 2.03 -4.43
C ASN A 211 -14.97 1.03 -5.61
N PRO A 212 -13.91 0.22 -5.85
CA PRO A 212 -13.95 -0.76 -6.93
C PRO A 212 -14.89 -1.94 -6.67
N VAL A 213 -15.10 -2.35 -5.41
CA VAL A 213 -16.08 -3.39 -5.06
C VAL A 213 -17.52 -2.90 -5.31
N ARG A 214 -17.78 -1.61 -5.03
CA ARG A 214 -19.05 -0.96 -5.33
C ARG A 214 -19.31 -0.86 -6.84
N GLU A 215 -18.35 -0.33 -7.59
CA GLU A 215 -18.55 0.03 -9.00
C GLU A 215 -18.47 -1.16 -9.96
N PHE A 216 -17.74 -2.21 -9.63
CA PHE A 216 -17.43 -3.31 -10.54
C PHE A 216 -17.87 -4.68 -10.03
N GLU A 217 -18.37 -5.48 -10.95
CA GLU A 217 -18.50 -6.92 -10.89
C GLU A 217 -17.17 -7.52 -11.35
N TRP A 218 -16.61 -8.38 -10.51
CA TRP A 218 -15.30 -8.96 -10.74
C TRP A 218 -15.42 -10.40 -11.23
N GLU A 219 -14.79 -10.68 -12.36
CA GLU A 219 -14.74 -12.01 -12.97
C GLU A 219 -13.29 -12.46 -13.13
N LEU A 220 -13.06 -13.78 -13.04
CA LEU A 220 -11.77 -14.36 -13.37
C LEU A 220 -11.63 -14.59 -14.88
N PRO A 221 -10.40 -14.55 -15.44
CA PRO A 221 -10.16 -14.88 -16.85
C PRO A 221 -10.71 -16.26 -17.25
N GLN A 222 -11.07 -16.44 -18.52
CA GLN A 222 -11.65 -17.68 -19.02
C GLN A 222 -10.81 -18.91 -18.63
N GLY A 223 -11.44 -19.88 -17.97
CA GLY A 223 -10.80 -21.13 -17.52
C GLY A 223 -10.19 -21.09 -16.12
N GLN A 224 -10.27 -19.95 -15.41
CA GLN A 224 -9.86 -19.85 -14.00
C GLN A 224 -11.08 -19.92 -13.08
N ASN A 225 -10.92 -20.66 -11.97
CA ASN A 225 -11.88 -20.76 -10.87
C ASN A 225 -11.30 -20.11 -9.60
N ALA A 226 -12.12 -19.89 -8.57
CA ALA A 226 -11.68 -19.39 -7.26
C ALA A 226 -10.45 -20.13 -6.71
N ASP A 227 -10.42 -21.46 -6.82
CA ASP A 227 -9.31 -22.29 -6.32
C ASP A 227 -8.03 -22.20 -7.16
N SER A 228 -8.13 -21.67 -8.39
CA SER A 228 -6.97 -21.50 -9.28
C SER A 228 -6.18 -20.21 -9.02
N ILE A 229 -6.68 -19.32 -8.17
CA ILE A 229 -5.98 -18.10 -7.78
C ILE A 229 -4.74 -18.48 -6.98
N ASP A 230 -3.56 -18.03 -7.44
CA ASP A 230 -2.31 -18.22 -6.71
C ASP A 230 -2.35 -17.46 -5.38
N MET A 231 -2.25 -18.21 -4.28
CA MET A 231 -2.17 -17.66 -2.92
C MET A 231 -0.78 -17.85 -2.31
N SER A 232 0.22 -18.16 -3.14
CA SER A 232 1.62 -18.22 -2.70
C SER A 232 2.16 -16.83 -2.41
N CYS A 233 3.05 -16.75 -1.43
CA CYS A 233 3.78 -15.55 -1.09
C CYS A 233 5.20 -15.63 -1.68
N LYS A 234 5.64 -14.55 -2.33
CA LYS A 234 7.04 -14.34 -2.70
C LYS A 234 7.78 -13.88 -1.44
N GLY A 235 8.71 -14.71 -0.96
CA GLY A 235 9.51 -14.41 0.23
C GLY A 235 10.36 -13.13 0.09
N GLY A 236 10.61 -12.45 1.21
CA GLY A 236 11.37 -11.19 1.28
C GLY A 236 10.98 -10.39 2.52
N LEU A 237 11.38 -9.10 2.58
CA LEU A 237 10.99 -8.18 3.65
C LEU A 237 9.48 -7.87 3.69
N GLY A 238 8.70 -8.30 2.68
CA GLY A 238 7.25 -8.15 2.68
C GLY A 238 6.50 -9.29 1.99
N ASN A 239 5.23 -9.47 2.38
CA ASN A 239 4.36 -10.53 1.88
C ASN A 239 3.70 -10.18 0.54
N ARG A 240 4.47 -10.24 -0.55
CA ARG A 240 3.92 -10.03 -1.91
C ARG A 240 3.36 -11.34 -2.47
N LYS A 241 2.36 -11.26 -3.33
CA LYS A 241 1.89 -12.45 -4.07
C LYS A 241 3.00 -13.01 -4.98
N GLY A 242 3.02 -14.33 -5.15
CA GLY A 242 3.92 -15.03 -6.07
C GLY A 242 3.64 -14.64 -7.52
N ALA A 243 2.39 -14.78 -7.94
CA ALA A 243 1.85 -14.27 -9.19
C ALA A 243 0.85 -13.13 -8.95
N PRO A 244 0.86 -12.09 -9.81
CA PRO A 244 -0.09 -10.99 -9.69
C PRO A 244 -1.53 -11.47 -9.90
N LEU A 245 -2.48 -10.83 -9.22
CA LEU A 245 -3.90 -11.11 -9.42
C LEU A 245 -4.36 -10.59 -10.80
N LEU A 246 -4.92 -11.47 -11.61
CA LEU A 246 -5.57 -11.12 -12.87
C LEU A 246 -7.08 -11.23 -12.69
N ALA A 247 -7.78 -10.11 -12.82
CA ALA A 247 -9.24 -10.05 -12.73
C ALA A 247 -9.81 -9.09 -13.80
N ILE A 248 -11.00 -9.41 -14.29
CA ILE A 248 -11.74 -8.62 -15.26
C ILE A 248 -12.79 -7.81 -14.50
N ALA A 249 -12.72 -6.49 -14.61
CA ALA A 249 -13.71 -5.60 -14.04
C ALA A 249 -14.82 -5.31 -15.06
N ARG A 250 -16.07 -5.63 -14.70
CA ARG A 250 -17.28 -5.24 -15.44
C ARG A 250 -18.06 -4.23 -14.63
N ARG A 251 -18.56 -3.15 -15.24
CA ARG A 251 -19.32 -2.14 -14.51
C ARG A 251 -20.64 -2.75 -13.99
N ARG A 252 -20.94 -2.56 -12.70
CA ARG A 252 -22.22 -2.94 -12.09
C ARG A 252 -23.34 -2.03 -12.57
N ASN A 253 -24.51 -2.60 -12.80
CA ASN A 253 -25.75 -1.85 -13.00
C ASN A 253 -26.41 -1.67 -11.64
N LEU A 254 -26.20 -0.49 -11.03
CA LEU A 254 -26.82 -0.07 -9.77
C LEU A 254 -28.18 0.60 -10.03
#